data_AF-A0A934YUX4-F1
#
_entry.id   AF-A0A934YUX4-F1
#
_cell.length_a   1.000
_cell.length_b   1.000
_cell.length_c   1.000
_cell.angle_alpha   90.00
_cell.angle_beta   90.00
_cell.angle_gamma   90.00
#
_symmetry.space_group_name_H-M   'P 1'
#
loop_
_entity.id
_entity.type
_entity.pdbx_description
1 polymer ?
#
loop_
_entity_poly.entity_id
_entity_poly.type
_entity_poly.pdbx_seq_one_letter_code
_entity_poly.pdbx_strand_id
1 'polypeptide(L)'
;MDQTGQDTARVSTLLQLARFSRWPHPELTTEYCVAARILSEDLDYTQGKAEAYGWLGYLVNNNGQKDSSIILYRASLRAYSELKDEAGIANSISNIGFVYSTTAYVDSTLKYYHEALRIREDLDDPYGLANSLNNLGYMYNKLGDSEQALRFHLRALAIREAIDDKEGQTASLSNLGYIYKEMGDYSDALNAYQRQQSINIEIGNKKALAESIQNLAFIAGSMGNWTDAVDGHRKSLAIRKELDYPRDISEGEYYLGEALCMVGKHAEGWRHMEKVLRAV
;
A
#
# COMPACT_ATOMS: atom_id res chain seq x y z
N MET A 1 -30.59 27.78 4.26
CA MET A 1 -30.16 26.45 3.80
C MET A 1 -31.38 25.56 3.91
N ASP A 2 -31.81 24.93 2.82
CA ASP A 2 -32.91 23.97 2.88
C ASP A 2 -32.46 22.67 3.58
N GLN A 3 -33.42 21.84 3.94
CA GLN A 3 -33.18 20.59 4.68
C GLN A 3 -32.33 19.60 3.86
N THR A 4 -32.49 19.57 2.54
CA THR A 4 -31.73 18.72 1.61
C THR A 4 -30.24 19.08 1.55
N GLY A 5 -29.91 20.37 1.57
CA GLY A 5 -28.53 20.87 1.65
C GLY A 5 -27.87 20.59 3.01
N GLN A 6 -28.65 20.60 4.10
CA GLN A 6 -28.15 20.20 5.42
C GLN A 6 -27.89 18.68 5.50
N ASP A 7 -28.72 17.86 4.86
CA ASP A 7 -28.61 16.40 4.93
C ASP A 7 -27.51 15.83 4.01
N THR A 8 -27.20 16.47 2.88
CA THR A 8 -26.01 16.12 2.07
C THR A 8 -24.69 16.50 2.76
N ALA A 9 -24.65 17.62 3.50
CA ALA A 9 -23.49 17.99 4.31
C ALA A 9 -23.21 16.97 5.44
N ARG A 10 -24.26 16.37 6.00
CA ARG A 10 -24.13 15.27 6.97
C ARG A 10 -23.46 14.04 6.36
N VAL A 11 -23.84 13.65 5.14
CA VAL A 11 -23.18 12.55 4.42
C VAL A 11 -21.69 12.83 4.24
N SER A 12 -21.33 14.02 3.73
CA SER A 12 -19.93 14.41 3.54
C SER A 12 -19.15 14.41 4.86
N THR A 13 -19.79 14.84 5.95
CA THR A 13 -19.18 14.82 7.29
C THR A 13 -18.93 13.39 7.77
N LEU A 14 -19.89 12.47 7.60
CA LEU A 14 -19.71 11.06 7.94
C LEU A 14 -18.56 10.42 7.15
N LEU A 15 -18.48 10.70 5.84
CA LEU A 15 -17.39 10.21 5.00
C LEU A 15 -16.03 10.80 5.40
N GLN A 16 -15.96 12.06 5.82
CA GLN A 16 -14.74 12.65 6.38
C GLN A 16 -14.36 12.02 7.72
N LEU A 17 -15.33 11.80 8.61
CA LEU A 17 -15.07 11.12 9.87
C LEU A 17 -14.55 9.70 9.65
N ALA A 18 -15.10 8.96 8.68
CA ALA A 18 -14.57 7.66 8.29
C ALA A 18 -13.10 7.73 7.81
N ARG A 19 -12.74 8.76 7.02
CA ARG A 19 -11.36 8.96 6.58
C ARG A 19 -10.41 9.19 7.76
N PHE A 20 -10.81 9.99 8.75
CA PHE A 20 -10.00 10.28 9.93
C PHE A 20 -9.94 9.13 10.93
N SER A 21 -11.02 8.35 11.08
CA SER A 21 -11.09 7.24 12.02
C SER A 21 -10.42 5.96 11.49
N ARG A 22 -10.14 5.84 10.19
CA ARG A 22 -9.57 4.65 9.54
C ARG A 22 -8.39 4.02 10.29
N TRP A 23 -7.45 4.83 10.74
CA TRP A 23 -6.22 4.38 11.40
C TRP A 23 -6.33 4.29 12.93
N PRO A 24 -6.89 5.30 13.63
CA PRO A 24 -6.97 5.25 15.09
C PRO A 24 -8.14 4.38 15.61
N HIS A 25 -9.24 4.27 14.86
CA HIS A 25 -10.51 3.65 15.28
C HIS A 25 -11.23 2.95 14.10
N PRO A 26 -10.69 1.82 13.60
CA PRO A 26 -11.26 1.11 12.46
C PRO A 26 -12.71 0.64 12.67
N GLU A 27 -13.11 0.38 13.92
CA GLU A 27 -14.49 0.06 14.30
C GLU A 27 -15.47 1.19 13.96
N LEU A 28 -15.14 2.44 14.33
CA LEU A 28 -15.96 3.62 14.02
C LEU A 28 -16.01 3.92 12.53
N THR A 29 -14.95 3.57 11.80
CA THR A 29 -14.89 3.75 10.34
C THR A 29 -16.04 3.02 9.66
N THR A 30 -16.32 1.79 10.08
CA THR A 30 -17.40 0.99 9.50
C THR A 30 -18.77 1.60 9.80
N GLU A 31 -18.99 2.04 11.04
CA GLU A 31 -20.24 2.68 11.46
C GLU A 31 -20.54 3.94 10.64
N TYR A 32 -19.54 4.83 10.49
CA TYR A 32 -19.71 6.05 9.69
C TYR A 32 -19.98 5.76 8.22
N CYS A 33 -19.30 4.77 7.63
CA CYS A 33 -19.54 4.39 6.23
C CYS A 33 -20.95 3.80 6.04
N VAL A 34 -21.43 2.98 6.98
CA VAL A 34 -22.80 2.42 6.94
C VAL A 34 -23.84 3.53 7.08
N ALA A 35 -23.64 4.46 8.02
CA ALA A 35 -24.54 5.60 8.20
C ALA A 35 -24.55 6.51 6.95
N ALA A 36 -23.39 6.79 6.36
CA ALA A 36 -23.28 7.57 5.13
C ALA A 36 -24.00 6.90 3.97
N ARG A 37 -23.87 5.57 3.83
CA ARG A 37 -24.57 4.79 2.80
C ARG A 37 -26.08 4.91 2.94
N ILE A 38 -26.63 4.61 4.13
CA ILE A 38 -28.08 4.64 4.38
C ILE A 38 -28.64 6.04 4.09
N LEU A 39 -28.02 7.07 4.67
CA LEU A 39 -28.46 8.45 4.47
C LEU A 39 -28.36 8.87 3.00
N SER A 40 -27.33 8.44 2.27
CA SER A 40 -27.21 8.74 0.84
C SER A 40 -28.26 8.02 -0.02
N GLU A 41 -28.67 6.80 0.37
CA GLU A 41 -29.76 6.07 -0.29
C GLU A 41 -31.10 6.76 -0.04
N ASP A 42 -31.38 7.17 1.20
CA ASP A 42 -32.62 7.87 1.58
C ASP A 42 -32.77 9.23 0.89
N LEU A 43 -31.66 9.93 0.68
CA LEU A 43 -31.62 11.24 0.01
C LEU A 43 -31.52 11.15 -1.52
N ASP A 44 -31.37 9.94 -2.07
CA ASP A 44 -30.97 9.69 -3.46
C ASP A 44 -29.71 10.48 -3.88
N TYR A 45 -28.76 10.66 -2.96
CA TYR A 45 -27.55 11.42 -3.18
C TYR A 45 -26.45 10.55 -3.81
N THR A 46 -26.35 10.59 -5.15
CA THR A 46 -25.48 9.68 -5.93
C THR A 46 -24.00 9.77 -5.57
N GLN A 47 -23.46 10.96 -5.34
CA GLN A 47 -22.05 11.11 -4.91
C GLN A 47 -21.80 10.42 -3.55
N GLY A 48 -22.70 10.63 -2.59
CA GLY A 48 -22.63 9.98 -1.27
C GLY A 48 -22.71 8.46 -1.36
N LYS A 49 -23.63 7.94 -2.19
CA LYS A 49 -23.74 6.50 -2.50
C LYS A 49 -22.41 5.96 -3.06
N ALA A 50 -21.85 6.64 -4.06
CA ALA A 50 -20.62 6.23 -4.74
C ALA A 50 -19.45 6.12 -3.76
N GLU A 51 -19.21 7.15 -2.95
CA GLU A 51 -18.14 7.16 -1.95
C GLU A 51 -18.36 6.12 -0.85
N ALA A 52 -19.58 6.03 -0.31
CA ALA A 52 -19.89 5.09 0.77
C ALA A 52 -19.74 3.62 0.33
N TYR A 53 -20.19 3.27 -0.87
CA TYR A 53 -19.97 1.94 -1.43
C TYR A 53 -18.48 1.63 -1.63
N GLY A 54 -17.69 2.61 -2.08
CA GLY A 54 -16.23 2.46 -2.22
C GLY A 54 -15.55 2.17 -0.89
N TRP A 55 -15.87 2.93 0.16
CA TRP A 55 -15.32 2.73 1.50
C TRP A 55 -15.74 1.40 2.12
N LEU A 56 -17.02 1.04 2.04
CA LEU A 56 -17.49 -0.25 2.53
C LEU A 56 -16.85 -1.41 1.78
N GLY A 57 -16.66 -1.29 0.46
CA GLY A 57 -15.93 -2.27 -0.33
C GLY A 57 -14.52 -2.48 0.19
N TYR A 58 -13.80 -1.40 0.52
CA TYR A 58 -12.47 -1.45 1.12
C TYR A 58 -12.45 -2.17 2.48
N LEU A 59 -13.37 -1.81 3.38
CA LEU A 59 -13.44 -2.40 4.72
C LEU A 59 -13.78 -3.88 4.67
N VAL A 60 -14.79 -4.25 3.88
CA VAL A 60 -15.24 -5.64 3.73
C VAL A 60 -14.16 -6.49 3.06
N ASN A 61 -13.41 -5.93 2.11
CA ASN A 61 -12.26 -6.61 1.52
C ASN A 61 -11.17 -6.92 2.55
N ASN A 62 -10.84 -5.95 3.41
CA ASN A 62 -9.84 -6.15 4.46
C ASN A 62 -10.25 -7.19 5.50
N ASN A 63 -11.56 -7.39 5.69
CA ASN A 63 -12.11 -8.48 6.50
C ASN A 63 -12.15 -9.83 5.77
N GLY A 64 -11.53 -9.94 4.58
CA GLY A 64 -11.43 -11.16 3.80
C GLY A 64 -12.67 -11.50 2.96
N GLN A 65 -13.73 -10.69 3.01
CA GLN A 65 -14.98 -10.93 2.29
C GLN A 65 -14.91 -10.39 0.85
N LYS A 66 -14.15 -11.09 0.00
CA LYS A 66 -13.80 -10.64 -1.35
C LYS A 66 -14.99 -10.53 -2.32
N ASP A 67 -15.95 -11.45 -2.23
CA ASP A 67 -17.11 -11.40 -3.12
C ASP A 67 -18.02 -10.21 -2.80
N SER A 68 -18.24 -9.98 -1.50
CA SER A 68 -19.00 -8.82 -1.01
C SER A 68 -18.33 -7.49 -1.36
N SER A 69 -17.00 -7.41 -1.31
CA SER A 69 -16.29 -6.20 -1.71
C SER A 69 -16.43 -5.90 -3.20
N ILE A 70 -16.38 -6.91 -4.07
CA ILE A 70 -16.61 -6.74 -5.52
C ILE A 70 -18.02 -6.19 -5.78
N ILE A 71 -19.04 -6.67 -5.07
CA ILE A 71 -20.42 -6.16 -5.20
C ILE A 71 -20.47 -4.66 -4.87
N LEU A 72 -19.85 -4.27 -3.76
CA LEU A 72 -19.80 -2.87 -3.32
C LEU A 72 -19.01 -1.98 -4.29
N TYR A 73 -17.84 -2.42 -4.76
CA TYR A 73 -17.09 -1.66 -5.75
C TYR A 73 -17.81 -1.53 -7.09
N ARG A 74 -18.56 -2.55 -7.52
CA ARG A 74 -19.43 -2.44 -8.70
C ARG A 74 -20.58 -1.47 -8.48
N ALA A 75 -21.15 -1.41 -7.28
CA ALA A 75 -22.16 -0.40 -6.93
C ALA A 75 -21.56 1.02 -6.97
N SER A 76 -20.37 1.21 -6.41
CA SER A 76 -19.62 2.47 -6.49
C SER A 76 -19.32 2.86 -7.94
N LEU A 77 -18.82 1.92 -8.75
CA LEU A 77 -18.57 2.11 -10.19
C LEU A 77 -19.83 2.57 -10.94
N ARG A 78 -20.99 1.94 -10.69
CA ARG A 78 -22.26 2.35 -11.31
C ARG A 78 -22.63 3.78 -10.92
N ALA A 79 -22.55 4.12 -9.64
CA ALA A 79 -22.88 5.46 -9.17
C ALA A 79 -21.93 6.53 -9.77
N TYR A 80 -20.63 6.29 -9.82
CA TYR A 80 -19.70 7.21 -10.50
C TYR A 80 -19.92 7.27 -12.02
N SER A 81 -20.37 6.18 -12.65
CA SER A 81 -20.75 6.18 -14.07
C SER A 81 -21.97 7.07 -14.33
N GLU A 82 -22.97 7.05 -13.45
CA GLU A 82 -24.14 7.95 -13.51
C GLU A 82 -23.73 9.41 -13.37
N LEU A 83 -22.75 9.70 -12.52
CA LEU A 83 -22.18 11.03 -12.31
C LEU A 83 -21.24 11.47 -13.44
N LYS A 84 -20.80 10.54 -14.30
CA LYS A 84 -19.72 10.73 -15.27
C LYS A 84 -18.41 11.21 -14.60
N ASP A 85 -18.18 10.77 -13.36
CA ASP A 85 -16.94 11.03 -12.62
C ASP A 85 -15.89 9.99 -13.00
N GLU A 86 -15.08 10.33 -14.00
CA GLU A 86 -14.04 9.44 -14.52
C GLU A 86 -12.99 9.08 -13.46
N ALA A 87 -12.69 9.97 -12.52
CA ALA A 87 -11.74 9.69 -11.44
C ALA A 87 -12.31 8.65 -10.46
N GLY A 88 -13.58 8.81 -10.08
CA GLY A 88 -14.33 7.84 -9.29
C GLY A 88 -14.47 6.49 -9.99
N ILE A 89 -14.74 6.48 -11.30
CA ILE A 89 -14.77 5.28 -12.14
C ILE A 89 -13.41 4.56 -12.10
N ALA A 90 -12.31 5.26 -12.37
CA ALA A 90 -10.97 4.68 -12.36
C ALA A 90 -10.58 4.11 -10.99
N ASN A 91 -10.98 4.79 -9.91
CA ASN A 91 -10.77 4.31 -8.54
C ASN A 91 -11.51 3.00 -8.26
N SER A 92 -12.80 2.92 -8.63
CA SER A 92 -13.60 1.71 -8.43
C SER A 92 -13.10 0.53 -9.28
N ILE A 93 -12.72 0.78 -10.54
CA ILE A 93 -12.09 -0.21 -11.41
C ILE A 93 -10.77 -0.72 -10.80
N SER A 94 -9.93 0.18 -10.32
CA SER A 94 -8.67 -0.19 -9.65
C SER A 94 -8.92 -1.06 -8.41
N ASN A 95 -9.91 -0.71 -7.60
CA ASN A 95 -10.27 -1.47 -6.42
C ASN A 95 -10.77 -2.88 -6.78
N ILE A 96 -11.57 -3.04 -7.84
CA ILE A 96 -11.97 -4.36 -8.35
C ILE A 96 -10.74 -5.15 -8.81
N GLY A 97 -9.84 -4.53 -9.57
CA GLY A 97 -8.58 -5.14 -10.00
C GLY A 97 -7.72 -5.63 -8.82
N PHE A 98 -7.68 -4.85 -7.73
CA PHE A 98 -7.02 -5.23 -6.48
C PHE A 98 -7.66 -6.46 -5.82
N VAL A 99 -8.99 -6.57 -5.77
CA VAL A 99 -9.60 -7.79 -5.22
C VAL A 99 -9.19 -9.02 -6.04
N TYR A 100 -9.25 -8.93 -7.37
CA TYR A 100 -8.83 -10.02 -8.27
C TYR A 100 -7.35 -10.37 -8.14
N SER A 101 -6.49 -9.39 -7.85
CA SER A 101 -5.05 -9.63 -7.71
C SER A 101 -4.72 -10.49 -6.48
N THR A 102 -5.57 -10.44 -5.45
CA THR A 102 -5.45 -11.27 -4.25
C THR A 102 -6.03 -12.67 -4.41
N THR A 103 -6.73 -12.96 -5.51
CA THR A 103 -7.38 -14.25 -5.80
C THR A 103 -6.77 -14.97 -7.00
N ALA A 104 -5.62 -14.49 -7.48
CA ALA A 104 -4.85 -15.06 -8.59
C ALA A 104 -5.57 -15.09 -9.96
N TYR A 105 -6.60 -14.25 -10.16
CA TYR A 105 -7.23 -14.07 -11.47
C TYR A 105 -6.45 -13.04 -12.31
N VAL A 106 -5.31 -13.47 -12.86
CA VAL A 106 -4.35 -12.63 -13.57
C VAL A 106 -5.00 -11.81 -14.69
N ASP A 107 -5.75 -12.45 -15.59
CA ASP A 107 -6.35 -11.79 -16.75
C ASP A 107 -7.33 -10.68 -16.34
N SER A 108 -8.15 -10.96 -15.32
CA SER A 108 -9.09 -9.99 -14.75
C SER A 108 -8.34 -8.81 -14.14
N THR A 109 -7.31 -9.08 -13.34
CA THR A 109 -6.50 -8.02 -12.71
C THR A 109 -5.86 -7.11 -13.75
N LEU A 110 -5.17 -7.68 -14.74
CA LEU A 110 -4.51 -6.89 -15.79
C LEU A 110 -5.53 -6.07 -16.58
N LYS A 111 -6.68 -6.67 -16.93
CA LYS A 111 -7.77 -5.95 -17.61
C LYS A 111 -8.20 -4.71 -16.81
N TYR A 112 -8.56 -4.87 -15.53
CA TYR A 112 -9.03 -3.75 -14.72
C TYR A 112 -7.93 -2.70 -14.49
N TYR A 113 -6.69 -3.11 -14.24
CA TYR A 113 -5.60 -2.14 -14.05
C TYR A 113 -5.24 -1.37 -15.32
N HIS A 114 -5.24 -2.00 -16.49
CA HIS A 114 -5.05 -1.30 -17.77
C HIS A 114 -6.22 -0.37 -18.10
N GLU A 115 -7.46 -0.77 -17.79
CA GLU A 115 -8.63 0.08 -17.98
C GLU A 115 -8.55 1.33 -17.11
N ALA A 116 -8.22 1.19 -15.82
CA ALA A 116 -8.02 2.33 -14.93
C ALA A 116 -6.83 3.21 -15.34
N LEU A 117 -5.73 2.61 -15.83
CA LEU A 117 -4.59 3.34 -16.34
C LEU A 117 -5.01 4.27 -17.48
N ARG A 118 -5.73 3.73 -18.48
CA ARG A 118 -6.17 4.51 -19.66
C ARG A 118 -7.03 5.70 -19.27
N ILE A 119 -8.01 5.51 -18.38
CA ILE A 119 -8.87 6.61 -17.91
C ILE A 119 -8.03 7.70 -17.24
N ARG A 120 -7.02 7.33 -16.46
CA ARG A 120 -6.17 8.31 -15.77
C ARG A 120 -5.15 9.00 -16.68
N GLU A 121 -4.77 8.38 -17.78
CA GLU A 121 -4.01 9.04 -18.85
C GLU A 121 -4.85 10.14 -19.52
N ASP A 122 -6.16 9.91 -19.70
CA ASP A 122 -7.08 10.89 -20.29
C ASP A 122 -7.42 12.06 -19.33
N LEU A 123 -7.38 11.80 -18.01
CA LEU A 123 -7.78 12.75 -16.95
C LEU A 123 -6.72 13.78 -16.53
N ASP A 124 -5.48 13.63 -16.98
CA ASP A 124 -4.33 14.37 -16.43
C ASP A 124 -4.25 14.29 -14.88
N ASP A 125 -4.54 13.11 -14.31
CA ASP A 125 -4.42 12.79 -12.89
C ASP A 125 -3.07 12.09 -12.61
N PRO A 126 -1.99 12.84 -12.33
CA PRO A 126 -0.66 12.25 -12.18
C PRO A 126 -0.57 11.31 -10.96
N TYR A 127 -1.29 11.62 -9.87
CA TYR A 127 -1.31 10.79 -8.66
C TYR A 127 -1.93 9.42 -8.94
N GLY A 128 -3.13 9.40 -9.52
CA GLY A 128 -3.79 8.16 -9.86
C GLY A 128 -3.07 7.41 -10.99
N LEU A 129 -2.49 8.11 -11.96
CA LEU A 129 -1.68 7.51 -13.02
C LEU A 129 -0.50 6.75 -12.44
N ALA A 130 0.28 7.37 -11.55
CA ALA A 130 1.38 6.72 -10.85
C ALA A 130 0.92 5.49 -10.03
N ASN A 131 -0.23 5.57 -9.37
CA ASN A 131 -0.80 4.44 -8.64
C ASN A 131 -1.19 3.27 -9.54
N SER A 132 -1.76 3.54 -10.72
CA SER A 132 -2.12 2.52 -11.72
C SER A 132 -0.87 1.81 -12.25
N LEU A 133 0.15 2.59 -12.58
CA LEU A 133 1.44 2.07 -13.02
C LEU A 133 2.08 1.21 -11.94
N ASN A 134 2.09 1.65 -10.69
CA ASN A 134 2.64 0.87 -9.58
C ASN A 134 1.89 -0.46 -9.37
N ASN A 135 0.55 -0.47 -9.52
CA ASN A 135 -0.25 -1.68 -9.44
C ASN A 135 0.05 -2.67 -10.57
N LEU A 136 0.22 -2.18 -11.81
CA LEU A 136 0.65 -3.01 -12.94
C LEU A 136 2.06 -3.56 -12.71
N GLY A 137 3.00 -2.72 -12.27
CA GLY A 137 4.38 -3.13 -11.97
C GLY A 137 4.42 -4.28 -10.96
N TYR A 138 3.66 -4.15 -9.88
CA TYR A 138 3.53 -5.20 -8.87
C TYR A 138 2.99 -6.52 -9.46
N MET A 139 2.01 -6.43 -10.36
CA MET A 139 1.45 -7.62 -11.01
C MET A 139 2.41 -8.30 -11.97
N TYR A 140 3.12 -7.53 -12.79
CA TYR A 140 4.14 -8.10 -13.67
C TYR A 140 5.29 -8.74 -12.87
N ASN A 141 5.69 -8.14 -11.74
CA ASN A 141 6.65 -8.77 -10.85
C ASN A 141 6.14 -10.10 -10.29
N LYS A 142 4.87 -10.18 -9.86
CA LYS A 142 4.25 -11.45 -9.44
C LYS A 142 4.22 -12.53 -10.52
N LEU A 143 4.17 -12.12 -11.78
CA LEU A 143 4.21 -13.03 -12.93
C LEU A 143 5.63 -13.44 -13.32
N GLY A 144 6.66 -12.91 -12.64
CA GLY A 144 8.07 -13.13 -12.98
C GLY A 144 8.56 -12.29 -14.17
N ASP A 145 7.74 -11.36 -14.67
CA ASP A 145 8.12 -10.44 -15.74
C ASP A 145 8.76 -9.17 -15.13
N SER A 146 10.02 -9.33 -14.74
CA SER A 146 10.79 -8.24 -14.13
C SER A 146 11.01 -7.05 -15.07
N GLU A 147 11.09 -7.27 -16.39
CA GLU A 147 11.28 -6.19 -17.35
C GLU A 147 10.07 -5.25 -17.38
N GLN A 148 8.86 -5.81 -17.52
CA GLN A 148 7.64 -5.01 -17.50
C GLN A 148 7.43 -4.38 -16.12
N ALA A 149 7.72 -5.09 -15.05
CA ALA A 149 7.64 -4.55 -13.70
C ALA A 149 8.50 -3.29 -13.52
N LEU A 150 9.77 -3.35 -13.94
CA LEU A 150 10.69 -2.21 -13.90
C LEU A 150 10.17 -1.05 -14.74
N ARG A 151 9.71 -1.30 -15.98
CA ARG A 151 9.14 -0.25 -16.86
C ARG A 151 8.00 0.51 -16.17
N PHE A 152 7.07 -0.22 -15.56
CA PHE A 152 5.93 0.39 -14.87
C PHE A 152 6.34 1.16 -13.60
N HIS A 153 7.21 0.58 -12.76
CA HIS A 153 7.64 1.24 -11.53
C HIS A 153 8.54 2.45 -11.78
N LEU A 154 9.41 2.42 -12.80
CA LEU A 154 10.22 3.57 -13.21
C LEU A 154 9.35 4.72 -13.74
N ARG A 155 8.34 4.41 -14.57
CA ARG A 155 7.38 5.42 -15.03
C ARG A 155 6.59 6.02 -13.85
N ALA A 156 6.16 5.18 -12.91
CA ALA A 156 5.48 5.66 -11.69
C ALA A 156 6.39 6.56 -10.84
N LEU A 157 7.66 6.19 -10.67
CA LEU A 157 8.64 6.97 -9.93
C LEU A 157 8.87 8.34 -10.57
N ALA A 158 9.07 8.40 -11.88
CA ALA A 158 9.28 9.66 -12.60
C ALA A 158 8.10 10.64 -12.45
N ILE A 159 6.87 10.13 -12.48
CA ILE A 159 5.68 10.96 -12.24
C ILE A 159 5.64 11.46 -10.80
N ARG A 160 5.91 10.58 -9.82
CA ARG A 160 5.93 10.94 -8.39
C ARG A 160 7.03 11.93 -8.04
N GLU A 161 8.17 11.88 -8.75
CA GLU A 161 9.22 12.90 -8.66
C GLU A 161 8.74 14.23 -9.24
N ALA A 162 8.07 14.22 -10.40
CA ALA A 162 7.58 15.43 -11.05
C ALA A 162 6.53 16.20 -10.23
N ILE A 163 5.69 15.48 -9.45
CA ILE A 163 4.66 16.07 -8.58
C ILE A 163 5.08 16.20 -7.11
N ASP A 164 6.34 15.87 -6.79
CA ASP A 164 6.89 15.85 -5.43
C ASP A 164 6.12 14.98 -4.42
N ASP A 165 5.52 13.87 -4.88
CA ASP A 165 4.87 12.86 -4.03
C ASP A 165 5.93 11.98 -3.33
N LYS A 166 6.50 12.50 -2.24
CA LYS A 166 7.56 11.83 -1.47
C LYS A 166 7.15 10.45 -0.98
N GLU A 167 5.93 10.28 -0.47
CA GLU A 167 5.44 8.99 0.00
C GLU A 167 5.34 7.99 -1.17
N GLY A 168 4.76 8.42 -2.30
CA GLY A 168 4.73 7.62 -3.51
C GLY A 168 6.13 7.26 -4.03
N GLN A 169 7.08 8.20 -4.02
CA GLN A 169 8.46 7.94 -4.43
C GLN A 169 9.05 6.78 -3.61
N THR A 170 8.86 6.79 -2.28
CA THR A 170 9.36 5.71 -1.40
C THR A 170 8.75 4.36 -1.74
N ALA A 171 7.45 4.31 -2.07
CA ALA A 171 6.77 3.08 -2.47
C ALA A 171 7.30 2.55 -3.81
N SER A 172 7.50 3.42 -4.81
CA SER A 172 8.10 3.02 -6.09
C SER A 172 9.53 2.50 -5.90
N LEU A 173 10.36 3.21 -5.12
CA LEU A 173 11.75 2.84 -4.87
C LEU A 173 11.86 1.51 -4.12
N SER A 174 10.96 1.22 -3.18
CA SER A 174 10.94 -0.07 -2.48
C SER A 174 10.70 -1.23 -3.46
N ASN A 175 9.73 -1.07 -4.36
CA ASN A 175 9.42 -2.09 -5.38
C ASN A 175 10.56 -2.28 -6.38
N LEU A 176 11.17 -1.18 -6.84
CA LEU A 176 12.35 -1.23 -7.71
C LEU A 176 13.52 -1.95 -7.03
N GLY A 177 13.82 -1.57 -5.78
CA GLY A 177 14.88 -2.21 -5.00
C GLY A 177 14.66 -3.71 -4.82
N TYR A 178 13.40 -4.12 -4.62
CA TYR A 178 13.04 -5.53 -4.51
C TYR A 178 13.29 -6.26 -5.83
N ILE A 179 12.83 -5.71 -6.96
CA ILE A 179 13.01 -6.32 -8.29
C ILE A 179 14.50 -6.45 -8.64
N TYR A 180 15.29 -5.39 -8.45
CA TYR A 180 16.73 -5.42 -8.72
C TYR A 180 17.44 -6.48 -7.87
N LYS A 181 17.08 -6.60 -6.58
CA LYS A 181 17.61 -7.64 -5.69
C LYS A 181 17.27 -9.05 -6.21
N GLU A 182 16.01 -9.31 -6.59
CA GLU A 182 15.61 -10.63 -7.12
C GLU A 182 16.34 -10.96 -8.44
N MET A 183 16.71 -9.94 -9.22
CA MET A 183 17.54 -10.10 -10.42
C MET A 183 19.04 -10.28 -10.12
N GLY A 184 19.47 -10.12 -8.86
CA GLY A 184 20.88 -10.11 -8.47
C GLY A 184 21.62 -8.80 -8.76
N ASP A 185 20.91 -7.75 -9.21
CA ASP A 185 21.48 -6.42 -9.38
C ASP A 185 21.50 -5.68 -8.04
N TYR A 186 22.47 -6.04 -7.21
CA TYR A 186 22.62 -5.42 -5.89
C TYR A 186 23.03 -3.96 -5.95
N SER A 187 23.63 -3.49 -7.04
CA SER A 187 24.03 -2.09 -7.21
C SER A 187 22.80 -1.19 -7.31
N ASP A 188 21.89 -1.52 -8.23
CA ASP A 188 20.67 -0.74 -8.41
C ASP A 188 19.69 -0.92 -7.25
N ALA A 189 19.67 -2.10 -6.62
CA ALA A 189 18.91 -2.33 -5.39
C ALA A 189 19.38 -1.43 -4.24
N LEU A 190 20.70 -1.31 -4.02
CA LEU A 190 21.27 -0.41 -3.01
C LEU A 190 20.91 1.04 -3.30
N ASN A 191 21.04 1.49 -4.56
CA ASN A 191 20.69 2.85 -4.94
C ASN A 191 19.22 3.15 -4.62
N ALA A 192 18.31 2.26 -5.02
CA ALA A 192 16.88 2.44 -4.79
C ALA A 192 16.56 2.54 -3.29
N TYR A 193 17.07 1.62 -2.47
CA TYR A 193 16.81 1.62 -1.02
C TYR A 193 17.50 2.78 -0.27
N GLN A 194 18.67 3.25 -0.70
CA GLN A 194 19.32 4.43 -0.13
C GLN A 194 18.55 5.72 -0.43
N ARG A 195 18.03 5.85 -1.65
CA ARG A 195 17.14 6.96 -2.02
C ARG A 195 15.84 6.92 -1.21
N GLN A 196 15.24 5.73 -1.07
CA GLN A 196 14.06 5.52 -0.22
C GLN A 196 14.34 5.96 1.22
N GLN A 197 15.46 5.52 1.79
CA GLN A 197 15.87 5.88 3.15
C GLN A 197 16.01 7.40 3.33
N SER A 198 16.65 8.07 2.38
CA SER A 198 16.88 9.51 2.42
C SER A 198 15.56 10.30 2.40
N ILE A 199 14.61 9.90 1.56
CA ILE A 199 13.28 10.50 1.53
C ILE A 199 12.51 10.22 2.83
N ASN A 200 12.59 9.00 3.36
CA ASN A 200 11.93 8.66 4.63
C ASN A 200 12.46 9.48 5.82
N ILE A 201 13.76 9.82 5.82
CA ILE A 201 14.35 10.76 6.79
C ILE A 201 13.78 12.17 6.58
N GLU A 202 13.74 12.64 5.34
CA GLU A 202 13.20 13.96 4.97
C GLU A 202 11.76 14.17 5.46
N ILE A 203 10.88 13.20 5.23
CA ILE A 203 9.45 13.29 5.61
C ILE A 203 9.16 12.80 7.05
N GLY A 204 10.18 12.33 7.78
CA GLY A 204 10.02 11.83 9.15
C GLY A 204 9.21 10.53 9.28
N ASN A 205 9.06 9.75 8.20
CA ASN A 205 8.32 8.48 8.22
C ASN A 205 9.17 7.38 8.86
N LYS A 206 9.13 7.30 10.19
CA LYS A 206 9.90 6.31 10.98
C LYS A 206 9.61 4.86 10.58
N LYS A 207 8.37 4.52 10.22
CA LYS A 207 7.99 3.15 9.84
C LYS A 207 8.68 2.74 8.54
N ALA A 208 8.52 3.56 7.50
CA ALA A 208 9.15 3.31 6.20
C ALA A 208 10.70 3.42 6.30
N LEU A 209 11.22 4.28 7.18
CA LEU A 209 12.66 4.33 7.48
C LEU A 209 13.17 2.98 8.00
N ALA A 210 12.49 2.37 8.98
CA ALA A 210 12.88 1.06 9.50
C ALA A 210 12.85 -0.03 8.42
N GLU A 211 11.86 -0.01 7.53
CA GLU A 211 11.77 -0.91 6.38
C GLU A 211 12.94 -0.72 5.42
N SER A 212 13.25 0.51 5.01
CA SER A 212 14.38 0.80 4.11
C SER A 212 15.73 0.35 4.69
N ILE A 213 15.95 0.53 6.00
CA ILE A 213 17.17 0.06 6.69
C ILE A 213 17.25 -1.48 6.67
N GLN A 214 16.13 -2.16 6.90
CA GLN A 214 16.07 -3.61 6.84
C GLN A 214 16.34 -4.13 5.42
N ASN A 215 15.79 -3.47 4.40
CA ASN A 215 16.05 -3.83 3.01
C ASN A 215 17.52 -3.67 2.65
N LEU A 216 18.18 -2.58 3.09
CA LEU A 216 19.63 -2.42 2.94
C LEU A 216 20.42 -3.52 3.66
N ALA A 217 19.97 -3.95 4.85
CA ALA A 217 20.57 -5.06 5.58
C ALA A 217 20.46 -6.40 4.82
N PHE A 218 19.32 -6.65 4.17
CA PHE A 218 19.15 -7.82 3.29
C PHE A 218 20.10 -7.80 2.10
N ILE A 219 20.30 -6.64 1.46
CA ILE A 219 21.29 -6.53 0.38
C ILE A 219 22.69 -6.82 0.90
N ALA A 220 23.07 -6.24 2.05
CA ALA A 220 24.37 -6.51 2.68
C ALA A 220 24.57 -8.02 2.93
N GLY A 221 23.57 -8.71 3.47
CA GLY A 221 23.61 -10.17 3.66
C GLY A 221 23.74 -10.94 2.35
N SER A 222 23.00 -10.53 1.32
CA SER A 222 23.07 -11.14 -0.03
C SER A 222 24.45 -10.98 -0.68
N MET A 223 25.15 -9.89 -0.37
CA MET A 223 26.53 -9.65 -0.80
C MET A 223 27.59 -10.31 0.10
N GLY A 224 27.18 -11.02 1.16
CA GLY A 224 28.07 -11.67 2.13
C GLY A 224 28.59 -10.76 3.25
N ASN A 225 28.19 -9.49 3.28
CA ASN A 225 28.57 -8.50 4.29
C ASN A 225 27.69 -8.64 5.55
N TRP A 226 27.78 -9.79 6.20
CA TRP A 226 26.89 -10.15 7.33
C TRP A 226 27.07 -9.26 8.56
N THR A 227 28.24 -8.65 8.76
CA THR A 227 28.45 -7.66 9.84
C THR A 227 27.58 -6.42 9.63
N ASP A 228 27.56 -5.87 8.43
CA ASP A 228 26.74 -4.70 8.08
C ASP A 228 25.24 -5.06 8.12
N ALA A 229 24.89 -6.29 7.70
CA ALA A 229 23.53 -6.80 7.79
C ALA A 229 23.04 -6.84 9.26
N VAL A 230 23.84 -7.36 10.18
CA VAL A 230 23.51 -7.38 11.62
C VAL A 230 23.29 -5.96 12.15
N ASP A 231 24.16 -5.01 11.82
CA ASP A 231 24.03 -3.62 12.27
C ASP A 231 22.78 -2.93 11.70
N GLY A 232 22.47 -3.19 10.42
CA GLY A 232 21.23 -2.73 9.78
C GLY A 232 19.98 -3.30 10.45
N HIS A 233 19.91 -4.62 10.65
CA HIS A 233 18.78 -5.26 11.32
C HIS A 233 18.60 -4.76 12.77
N ARG A 234 19.68 -4.51 13.51
CA ARG A 234 19.61 -3.88 14.85
C ARG A 234 19.02 -2.49 14.81
N LYS A 235 19.47 -1.63 13.89
CA LYS A 235 18.94 -0.26 13.73
C LYS A 235 17.46 -0.27 13.36
N SER A 236 17.06 -1.12 12.42
CA SER A 236 15.65 -1.29 12.04
C SER A 236 14.80 -1.73 13.23
N LEU A 237 15.23 -2.75 13.96
CA LEU A 237 14.54 -3.26 15.14
C LEU A 237 14.40 -2.22 16.25
N ALA A 238 15.42 -1.38 16.47
CA ALA A 238 15.35 -0.30 17.45
C ALA A 238 14.21 0.68 17.13
N ILE A 239 14.09 1.12 15.87
CA ILE A 239 13.00 2.00 15.44
C ILE A 239 11.63 1.31 15.58
N ARG A 240 11.53 0.03 15.21
CA ARG A 240 10.28 -0.74 15.35
C ARG A 240 9.83 -0.87 16.80
N LYS A 241 10.78 -0.97 17.75
CA LYS A 241 10.49 -0.95 19.19
C LYS A 241 10.03 0.42 19.69
N GLU A 242 10.58 1.51 19.17
CA GLU A 242 10.09 2.86 19.48
C GLU A 242 8.65 3.09 19.03
N LEU A 243 8.26 2.47 17.90
CA LEU A 243 6.92 2.59 17.32
C LEU A 243 5.87 1.67 17.97
N ASP A 244 6.30 0.73 18.81
CA ASP A 244 5.44 -0.21 19.53
C ASP A 244 4.45 -0.98 18.64
N TYR A 245 4.95 -1.55 17.53
CA TYR A 245 4.19 -2.44 16.65
C TYR A 245 4.64 -3.90 16.86
N PRO A 246 3.90 -4.72 17.63
CA PRO A 246 4.35 -6.07 18.03
C PRO A 246 4.70 -7.00 16.86
N ARG A 247 3.95 -6.90 15.75
CA ARG A 247 4.21 -7.67 14.53
C ARG A 247 5.54 -7.28 13.90
N ASP A 248 5.79 -5.98 13.74
CA ASP A 248 6.99 -5.46 13.11
C ASP A 248 8.22 -5.75 13.99
N ILE A 249 8.07 -5.65 15.32
CA ILE A 249 9.11 -6.03 16.29
C ILE A 249 9.46 -7.51 16.16
N SER A 250 8.46 -8.40 16.11
CA SER A 250 8.67 -9.84 15.98
C SER A 250 9.43 -10.20 14.71
N GLU A 251 9.05 -9.57 13.60
CA GLU A 251 9.77 -9.73 12.33
C GLU A 251 11.22 -9.20 12.41
N GLY A 252 11.44 -8.05 13.04
CA GLY A 252 12.78 -7.50 13.23
C GLY A 252 13.68 -8.37 14.12
N GLU A 253 13.12 -8.98 15.17
CA GLU A 253 13.80 -9.95 16.03
C GLU A 253 14.17 -11.21 15.24
N TYR A 254 13.28 -11.71 14.37
CA TYR A 254 13.55 -12.86 13.50
C TYR A 254 14.75 -12.63 12.58
N TYR A 255 14.74 -11.56 11.76
CA TYR A 255 15.81 -11.30 10.79
C TYR A 255 17.14 -10.96 11.46
N LEU A 256 17.12 -10.25 12.60
CA LEU A 256 18.33 -10.06 13.39
C LEU A 256 18.89 -11.39 13.89
N GLY A 257 18.01 -12.28 14.37
CA GLY A 257 18.40 -13.61 14.81
C GLY A 257 19.09 -14.42 13.70
N GLU A 258 18.53 -14.38 12.49
CA GLU A 258 19.09 -15.05 11.31
C GLU A 258 20.48 -14.49 10.94
N ALA A 259 20.59 -13.17 10.82
CA ALA A 259 21.87 -12.53 10.51
C ALA A 259 22.95 -12.79 11.57
N LEU A 260 22.57 -12.86 12.85
CA LEU A 260 23.49 -13.22 13.94
C LEU A 260 24.01 -14.67 13.81
N CYS A 261 23.16 -15.61 13.39
CA CYS A 261 23.60 -16.97 13.10
C CYS A 261 24.61 -17.01 11.94
N MET A 262 24.43 -16.17 10.93
CA MET A 262 25.36 -16.10 9.77
C MET A 262 26.76 -15.60 10.14
N VAL A 263 26.89 -14.77 11.20
CA VAL A 263 28.19 -14.34 11.74
C VAL A 263 28.71 -15.26 12.87
N GLY A 264 28.14 -16.45 13.04
CA GLY A 264 28.56 -17.44 14.05
C GLY A 264 28.10 -17.13 15.48
N LYS A 265 27.28 -16.10 15.70
CA LYS A 265 26.75 -15.72 17.02
C LYS A 265 25.44 -16.47 17.33
N HIS A 266 25.45 -17.79 17.18
CA HIS A 266 24.27 -18.65 17.28
C HIS A 266 23.47 -18.47 18.58
N ALA A 267 24.15 -18.40 19.73
CA ALA A 267 23.48 -18.22 21.03
C ALA A 267 22.75 -16.87 21.14
N GLU A 268 23.30 -15.80 20.55
CA GLU A 268 22.62 -14.50 20.49
C GLU A 268 21.44 -14.59 19.52
N GLY A 269 21.66 -15.15 18.33
CA GLY A 269 20.64 -15.31 17.30
C GLY A 269 19.42 -16.10 17.78
N TRP A 270 19.63 -17.22 18.47
CA TRP A 270 18.53 -18.03 19.02
C TRP A 270 17.73 -17.30 20.09
N ARG A 271 18.36 -16.48 20.94
CA ARG A 271 17.61 -15.66 21.92
C ARG A 271 16.69 -14.66 21.24
N HIS A 272 17.10 -14.10 20.10
CA HIS A 272 16.25 -13.22 19.30
C HIS A 272 15.07 -14.00 18.72
N MET A 273 15.32 -15.17 18.12
CA MET A 273 14.26 -16.05 17.60
C MET A 273 13.30 -16.55 18.70
N GLU A 274 13.78 -16.83 19.91
CA GLU A 274 12.93 -17.23 21.04
C GLU A 274 11.93 -16.15 21.45
N LYS A 275 12.28 -14.87 21.33
CA LYS A 275 11.34 -13.78 21.63
C LYS A 275 10.16 -13.77 20.66
N VAL A 276 10.40 -14.15 19.40
CA VAL A 276 9.35 -14.28 18.37
C VAL A 276 8.33 -15.33 18.78
N LEU A 277 8.78 -16.45 19.34
CA LEU A 277 7.89 -17.52 19.82
C LEU A 277 7.04 -17.11 21.03
N ARG A 278 7.51 -16.15 21.83
CA ARG A 278 6.83 -15.66 23.03
C ARG A 278 5.90 -14.47 22.76
N ALA A 279 5.87 -13.96 21.53
CA ALA A 279 5.07 -12.81 21.12
C ALA A 279 3.66 -13.19 20.61
N VAL A 280 3.30 -14.49 20.67
CA VAL A 280 1.97 -15.05 20.37
C VAL A 280 1.16 -15.14 21.66
#